data_AF-A0A453ERG6-F1
#
_entry.id   AF-A0A453ERG6-F1
#
_cell.length_a   1.000
_cell.length_b   1.000
_cell.length_c   1.000
_cell.angle_alpha   90.00
_cell.angle_beta   90.00
_cell.angle_gamma   90.00
#
_symmetry.space_group_name_H-M   'P 1'
#
loop_
_entity.id
_entity.type
_entity.pdbx_description
1 polymer ?
#
loop_
_entity_poly.entity_id
_entity_poly.type
_entity_poly.pdbx_seq_one_letter_code
_entity_poly.pdbx_strand_id
1 'polypeptide(L)'
;MVKKGAFLDSFLFNPPFVAAPIEGIRDERVKHGFRIARSVITAGLAIAMKAKTEGNNQRSVAEESFNILSSWTPYLFVNPGDHVCSEYIGYFQHRRNMEDLGAGFIEKLATQNSIGDLFYKALGWESEPLHLLPSADLIVNVSPSPDFKYAHGISQWWQPDLNLQCNKYRYS
;
A
#
# COMPACT_ATOMS: atom_id res chain seq x y z
N MET A 1 -17.94 0.40 -5.88
CA MET A 1 -18.26 1.82 -6.15
C MET A 1 -17.13 2.49 -6.90
N VAL A 2 -15.89 2.47 -6.37
CA VAL A 2 -14.70 2.99 -7.07
C VAL A 2 -14.45 2.28 -8.42
N LYS A 3 -14.54 0.94 -8.47
CA LYS A 3 -14.47 0.17 -9.74
C LYS A 3 -15.52 0.57 -10.80
N LYS A 4 -16.57 1.33 -10.43
CA LYS A 4 -17.59 1.87 -11.35
C LYS A 4 -17.37 3.36 -11.66
N GLY A 5 -16.21 3.94 -11.31
CA GLY A 5 -15.88 5.35 -11.52
C GLY A 5 -16.51 6.32 -10.52
N ALA A 6 -17.21 5.82 -9.49
CA ALA A 6 -17.78 6.66 -8.44
C ALA A 6 -16.81 6.77 -7.26
N PHE A 7 -16.19 7.94 -7.11
CA PHE A 7 -15.25 8.25 -6.04
C PHE A 7 -16.00 8.87 -4.86
N LEU A 8 -16.11 8.13 -3.76
CA LEU A 8 -16.68 8.65 -2.52
C LEU A 8 -15.58 9.21 -1.64
N ASP A 9 -15.88 10.33 -0.98
CA ASP A 9 -15.13 10.77 0.20
C ASP A 9 -15.19 9.65 1.24
N SER A 10 -14.01 9.11 1.55
CA SER A 10 -13.88 7.90 2.36
C SER A 10 -12.89 8.14 3.47
N PHE A 11 -13.30 7.78 4.68
CA PHE A 11 -12.51 7.94 5.90
C PHE A 11 -12.26 6.54 6.45
N LEU A 12 -11.04 6.04 6.25
CA LEU A 12 -10.65 4.67 6.59
C LEU A 12 -9.85 4.70 7.89
N PHE A 13 -10.43 4.18 8.97
CA PHE A 13 -9.79 4.14 10.29
C PHE A 13 -9.20 2.78 10.57
N ASN A 14 -7.88 2.74 10.74
CA ASN A 14 -7.10 1.54 11.08
C ASN A 14 -7.43 0.29 10.24
N PRO A 15 -7.59 0.40 8.90
CA PRO A 15 -7.81 -0.80 8.09
C PRO A 15 -6.56 -1.70 8.16
N PRO A 16 -6.74 -3.03 8.18
CA PRO A 16 -5.60 -3.93 8.20
C PRO A 16 -4.76 -3.85 6.93
N PHE A 17 -3.44 -3.85 7.08
CA PHE A 17 -2.50 -3.93 5.97
C PHE A 17 -2.15 -5.39 5.67
N VAL A 18 -2.54 -5.87 4.49
CA VAL A 18 -2.36 -7.29 4.12
C VAL A 18 -0.97 -7.52 3.52
N ALA A 19 0.08 -7.40 4.33
CA ALA A 19 1.43 -7.81 3.98
C ALA A 19 2.23 -8.21 5.23
N ALA A 20 3.44 -8.75 5.03
CA ALA A 20 4.36 -8.99 6.14
C ALA A 20 4.62 -7.68 6.92
N PRO A 21 4.35 -7.63 8.24
CA PRO A 21 4.55 -6.44 9.05
C PRO A 21 6.06 -6.24 9.27
N ILE A 22 6.64 -5.25 8.61
CA ILE A 22 8.07 -4.90 8.68
C ILE A 22 8.33 -3.59 9.44
N GLU A 23 7.30 -2.85 9.84
CA GLU A 23 7.40 -1.69 10.72
C GLU A 23 7.78 -2.03 12.15
N GLY A 24 7.69 -3.30 12.54
CA GLY A 24 8.28 -3.78 13.80
C GLY A 24 9.82 -3.83 13.77
N ILE A 25 10.46 -3.71 12.60
CA ILE A 25 11.92 -3.72 12.47
C ILE A 25 12.48 -2.37 12.92
N ARG A 26 13.33 -2.40 13.97
CA ARG A 26 13.91 -1.17 14.57
C ARG A 26 14.91 -0.44 13.67
N ASP A 27 15.61 -1.18 12.81
CA ASP A 27 16.63 -0.60 11.93
C ASP A 27 15.98 -0.10 10.64
N GLU A 28 15.92 1.24 10.52
CA GLU A 28 15.39 1.94 9.35
C GLU A 28 16.11 1.57 8.04
N ARG A 29 17.43 1.34 8.07
CA ARG A 29 18.21 0.99 6.88
C ARG A 29 17.86 -0.41 6.41
N VAL A 30 17.71 -1.36 7.34
CA VAL A 30 17.29 -2.73 7.03
C VAL A 30 15.87 -2.73 6.47
N LYS A 31 14.95 -2.01 7.12
CA LYS A 31 13.56 -1.86 6.66
C LYS A 31 13.48 -1.28 5.26
N HIS A 32 14.21 -0.20 4.98
CA HIS A 32 14.23 0.44 3.67
C HIS A 32 14.86 -0.47 2.60
N GLY A 33 16.00 -1.11 2.91
CA GLY A 33 16.65 -2.06 2.01
C GLY A 33 15.75 -3.24 1.64
N PHE A 34 14.99 -3.77 2.61
CA PHE A 34 14.03 -4.84 2.37
C PHE A 34 12.90 -4.39 1.42
N ARG A 35 12.34 -3.19 1.62
CA ARG A 35 11.30 -2.65 0.74
C ARG A 35 11.78 -2.47 -0.70
N ILE A 36 12.97 -1.89 -0.89
CA ILE A 36 13.58 -1.75 -2.22
C ILE A 36 13.78 -3.11 -2.87
N ALA A 37 14.43 -4.04 -2.17
CA ALA A 37 14.72 -5.37 -2.71
C ALA A 37 13.44 -6.11 -3.11
N ARG A 38 12.40 -6.04 -2.26
CA ARG A 38 11.08 -6.62 -2.54
C ARG A 38 10.48 -6.02 -3.81
N SER A 39 10.47 -4.70 -3.97
CA SER A 39 9.88 -4.06 -5.15
C SER A 39 10.62 -4.41 -6.44
N VAL A 40 11.95 -4.44 -6.41
CA VAL A 40 12.77 -4.81 -7.58
C VAL A 40 12.54 -6.26 -8.00
N ILE A 41 12.56 -7.21 -7.05
CA ILE A 41 12.30 -8.63 -7.33
C ILE A 41 10.90 -8.81 -7.92
N THR A 42 9.91 -8.13 -7.33
CA THR A 42 8.52 -8.21 -7.75
C THR A 42 8.31 -7.67 -9.16
N ALA A 43 8.86 -6.49 -9.46
CA ALA A 43 8.79 -5.90 -10.79
C ALA A 43 9.49 -6.76 -11.85
N GLY A 44 10.67 -7.31 -11.51
CA GLY A 44 11.39 -8.23 -12.40
C GLY A 44 10.59 -9.48 -12.73
N LEU A 45 9.93 -10.09 -11.74
CA LEU A 45 9.06 -11.25 -11.95
C LEU A 45 7.84 -10.89 -12.82
N ALA A 46 7.20 -9.74 -12.56
CA ALA A 46 6.06 -9.27 -13.35
C ALA A 46 6.44 -9.05 -14.83
N ILE A 47 7.59 -8.44 -15.11
CA ILE A 47 8.10 -8.25 -16.48
C ILE A 47 8.35 -9.60 -17.17
N ALA A 48 9.03 -10.53 -16.49
CA ALA A 48 9.34 -11.84 -17.03
C ALA A 48 8.07 -12.68 -17.34
N MET A 49 7.05 -12.59 -16.49
CA MET A 49 5.76 -13.24 -16.74
C MET A 49 5.03 -12.63 -17.93
N LYS A 50 5.01 -11.29 -18.06
CA LYS A 50 4.39 -10.59 -19.19
C LYS A 50 5.03 -10.98 -20.53
N ALA A 51 6.37 -11.09 -20.57
CA ALA A 51 7.10 -11.56 -21.75
C ALA A 51 6.80 -13.02 -22.14
N LYS A 52 6.41 -13.88 -21.19
CA LYS A 52 6.00 -15.27 -21.48
C LYS A 52 4.57 -15.38 -22.01
N THR A 53 3.73 -14.36 -21.86
CA THR A 53 2.30 -14.38 -22.18
C THR A 53 1.95 -13.55 -23.42
N GLU A 54 2.94 -13.27 -24.31
CA GLU A 54 2.85 -12.39 -25.49
C GLU A 54 1.73 -12.67 -26.53
N GLY A 55 0.86 -13.68 -26.32
CA GLY A 55 -0.31 -13.95 -27.17
C GLY A 55 -1.62 -13.28 -26.76
N ASN A 56 -1.74 -12.70 -25.56
CA ASN A 56 -3.02 -12.18 -25.07
C ASN A 56 -2.95 -10.66 -24.82
N ASN A 57 -3.48 -9.88 -25.77
CA ASN A 57 -3.53 -8.41 -25.77
C ASN A 57 -4.46 -7.80 -24.69
N GLN A 58 -4.80 -8.57 -23.65
CA GLN A 58 -5.61 -8.10 -22.55
C GLN A 58 -4.73 -7.37 -21.54
N ARG A 59 -4.89 -6.05 -21.49
CA ARG A 59 -4.56 -5.26 -20.30
C ARG A 59 -5.12 -6.02 -19.10
N SER A 60 -4.25 -6.41 -18.16
CA SER A 60 -4.72 -7.25 -17.06
C SER A 60 -5.79 -6.48 -16.28
N VAL A 61 -6.85 -7.16 -15.84
CA VAL A 61 -7.92 -6.58 -15.01
C VAL A 61 -7.36 -5.85 -13.78
N ALA A 62 -6.18 -6.30 -13.31
CA ALA A 62 -5.43 -5.66 -12.24
C ALA A 62 -4.85 -4.29 -12.62
N GLU A 63 -4.28 -4.13 -13.84
CA GLU A 63 -3.80 -2.83 -14.35
C GLU A 63 -4.95 -1.82 -14.46
N GLU A 64 -6.11 -2.23 -14.99
CA GLU A 64 -7.29 -1.37 -15.13
C GLU A 64 -7.87 -0.97 -13.76
N SER A 65 -8.03 -1.95 -12.86
CA SER A 65 -8.49 -1.69 -11.49
C SER A 65 -7.56 -0.74 -10.74
N PHE A 66 -6.24 -0.89 -10.91
CA PHE A 66 -5.26 -0.02 -10.29
C PHE A 66 -5.35 1.42 -10.81
N ASN A 67 -5.49 1.60 -12.13
CA ASN A 67 -5.64 2.94 -12.73
C ASN A 67 -6.96 3.61 -12.31
N ILE A 68 -8.04 2.84 -12.15
CA ILE A 68 -9.29 3.38 -11.60
C ILE A 68 -9.10 3.78 -10.13
N LEU A 69 -8.41 2.95 -9.33
CA LEU A 69 -8.14 3.21 -7.93
C LEU A 69 -7.15 4.37 -7.71
N SER A 70 -6.24 4.65 -8.66
CA SER A 70 -5.24 5.71 -8.51
C SER A 70 -5.84 7.12 -8.49
N SER A 71 -7.02 7.26 -9.10
CA SER A 71 -7.83 8.49 -9.07
C SER A 71 -8.63 8.65 -7.77
N TRP A 72 -8.77 7.60 -6.97
CA TRP A 72 -9.44 7.66 -5.67
C TRP A 72 -8.43 8.00 -4.57
N THR A 73 -8.71 9.03 -3.77
CA THR A 73 -7.83 9.46 -2.67
C THR A 73 -8.62 9.44 -1.36
N PRO A 74 -8.69 8.29 -0.66
CA PRO A 74 -9.32 8.23 0.66
C PRO A 74 -8.46 8.93 1.71
N TYR A 75 -9.12 9.42 2.77
CA TYR A 75 -8.47 9.80 4.02
C TYR A 75 -8.17 8.53 4.83
N LEU A 76 -6.90 8.20 5.00
CA LEU A 76 -6.45 6.99 5.66
C LEU A 76 -5.84 7.32 7.02
N PHE A 77 -6.53 6.93 8.08
CA PHE A 77 -6.17 7.20 9.46
C PHE A 77 -5.46 5.98 10.06
N VAL A 78 -4.23 6.18 10.53
CA VAL A 78 -3.39 5.11 11.08
C VAL A 78 -2.64 5.57 12.33
N ASN A 79 -2.18 4.62 13.13
CA ASN A 79 -1.37 4.87 14.31
C ASN A 79 -0.06 4.06 14.24
N PRO A 80 1.13 4.65 14.50
CA PRO A 80 2.39 3.92 14.51
C PRO A 80 2.45 2.77 15.53
N GLY A 81 1.70 2.87 16.64
CA GLY A 81 1.55 1.82 17.64
C GLY A 81 0.61 0.69 17.25
N ASP A 82 -0.08 0.80 16.11
CA ASP A 82 -0.96 -0.23 15.56
C ASP A 82 -0.23 -1.07 14.51
N HIS A 83 0.36 -2.18 14.93
CA HIS A 83 1.08 -3.10 14.04
C HIS A 83 0.21 -3.75 12.95
N VAL A 84 -1.12 -3.60 12.99
CA VAL A 84 -2.03 -4.10 11.95
C VAL A 84 -2.15 -3.11 10.79
N CYS A 85 -2.09 -1.80 11.04
CA CYS A 85 -2.23 -0.77 10.01
C CYS A 85 -0.99 0.12 9.78
N SER A 86 -0.03 0.12 10.71
CA SER A 86 1.15 1.01 10.68
C SER A 86 2.00 0.84 9.42
N GLU A 87 1.94 -0.32 8.77
CA GLU A 87 2.60 -0.57 7.48
C GLU A 87 2.24 0.44 6.40
N TYR A 88 1.04 1.05 6.43
CA TYR A 88 0.68 2.09 5.47
C TYR A 88 1.64 3.29 5.52
N ILE A 89 2.18 3.62 6.69
CA ILE A 89 3.15 4.72 6.86
C ILE A 89 4.38 4.45 6.00
N GLY A 90 4.98 3.28 6.22
CA GLY A 90 6.17 2.88 5.49
C GLY A 90 5.93 2.55 4.04
N TYR A 91 4.76 2.01 3.69
CA TYR A 91 4.34 1.77 2.31
C TYR A 91 4.31 3.07 1.51
N PHE A 92 3.60 4.09 1.98
CA PHE A 92 3.49 5.36 1.27
C PHE A 92 4.81 6.14 1.26
N GLN A 93 5.58 6.08 2.35
CA GLN A 93 6.91 6.70 2.40
C GLN A 93 7.88 6.04 1.40
N HIS A 94 7.92 4.71 1.36
CA HIS A 94 8.73 3.97 0.38
C HIS A 94 8.34 4.33 -1.05
N ARG A 95 7.04 4.45 -1.32
CA ARG A 95 6.54 4.84 -2.63
C ARG A 95 7.02 6.23 -3.05
N ARG A 96 6.95 7.21 -2.16
CA ARG A 96 7.48 8.57 -2.41
C ARG A 96 8.98 8.53 -2.66
N ASN A 97 9.73 7.80 -1.83
CA ASN A 97 11.18 7.65 -2.01
C ASN A 97 11.53 7.04 -3.37
N MET A 98 10.77 6.04 -3.83
CA MET A 98 10.98 5.44 -5.15
C MET A 98 10.69 6.43 -6.29
N GLU A 99 9.70 7.32 -6.14
CA GLU A 99 9.48 8.41 -7.11
C GLU A 99 10.63 9.42 -7.12
N ASP A 100 11.08 9.86 -5.93
CA ASP A 100 12.17 10.83 -5.79
C ASP A 100 13.49 10.29 -6.38
N LEU A 101 13.70 8.97 -6.34
CA LEU A 101 14.85 8.28 -6.96
C LEU A 101 14.67 8.02 -8.47
N GLY A 102 13.54 8.41 -9.08
CA GLY A 102 13.24 8.13 -10.49
C GLY A 102 12.85 6.67 -10.76
N ALA A 103 12.63 5.88 -9.71
CA ALA A 103 12.27 4.46 -9.77
C ALA A 103 10.75 4.20 -9.57
N GLY A 104 9.90 5.23 -9.67
CA GLY A 104 8.46 5.14 -9.44
C GLY A 104 7.74 4.09 -10.31
N PHE A 105 8.23 3.85 -11.53
CA PHE A 105 7.70 2.79 -12.39
C PHE A 105 7.89 1.38 -11.81
N ILE A 106 9.05 1.11 -11.19
CA ILE A 106 9.34 -0.17 -10.53
C ILE A 106 8.35 -0.39 -9.39
N GLU A 107 8.14 0.64 -8.57
CA GLU A 107 7.22 0.57 -7.44
C GLU A 107 5.76 0.43 -7.88
N LYS A 108 5.36 1.12 -8.96
CA LYS A 108 4.03 0.96 -9.57
C LYS A 108 3.80 -0.49 -10.01
N LEU A 109 4.75 -1.09 -10.72
CA LEU A 109 4.68 -2.50 -11.12
C LEU A 109 4.63 -3.44 -9.92
N ALA A 110 5.44 -3.20 -8.90
CA ALA A 110 5.48 -4.03 -7.70
C ALA A 110 4.17 -3.95 -6.90
N THR A 111 3.57 -2.78 -6.79
CA THR A 111 2.27 -2.59 -6.10
C THR A 111 1.14 -3.29 -6.83
N GLN A 112 1.15 -3.26 -8.17
CA GLN A 112 0.14 -3.94 -9.00
C GLN A 112 0.21 -5.46 -8.93
N ASN A 113 1.36 -6.01 -8.53
CA ASN A 113 1.64 -7.43 -8.58
C ASN A 113 2.27 -7.87 -7.26
N SER A 114 1.51 -8.30 -6.25
CA SER A 114 2.16 -8.81 -5.03
C SER A 114 2.93 -10.11 -5.32
N ILE A 115 4.03 -10.41 -4.62
CA ILE A 115 4.77 -11.69 -4.78
C ILE A 115 3.83 -12.89 -4.58
N GLY A 116 2.92 -12.81 -3.61
CA GLY A 116 1.90 -13.84 -3.38
C GLY A 116 0.96 -13.98 -4.57
N ASP A 117 0.46 -12.86 -5.10
CA ASP A 117 -0.43 -12.84 -6.28
C ASP A 117 0.27 -13.37 -7.55
N LEU A 118 1.56 -13.04 -7.75
CA LEU A 118 2.37 -13.60 -8.83
C LEU A 118 2.60 -15.11 -8.67
N PHE A 119 2.81 -15.57 -7.43
CA PHE A 119 2.96 -17.00 -7.14
C PHE A 119 1.65 -17.77 -7.37
N TYR A 120 0.51 -17.24 -6.91
CA TYR A 120 -0.81 -17.82 -7.19
C TYR A 120 -1.13 -17.86 -8.69
N LYS A 121 -0.86 -16.77 -9.43
CA LYS A 121 -0.98 -16.72 -10.89
C LYS A 121 -0.10 -17.74 -11.60
N ALA A 122 1.15 -17.92 -11.16
CA ALA A 122 2.06 -18.93 -11.72
C ALA A 122 1.58 -20.37 -11.47
N LEU A 123 0.85 -20.61 -10.38
CA LEU A 123 0.23 -21.90 -10.06
C LEU A 123 -1.16 -22.09 -10.68
N GLY A 124 -1.66 -21.11 -11.44
CA GLY A 124 -2.98 -21.16 -12.08
C GLY A 124 -4.15 -21.00 -11.10
N TRP A 125 -3.92 -20.42 -9.92
CA TRP A 125 -4.97 -20.14 -8.94
C TRP A 125 -5.42 -18.70 -9.06
N GLU A 126 -6.74 -18.47 -9.06
CA GLU A 126 -7.30 -17.13 -9.03
C GLU A 126 -7.32 -16.61 -7.58
N SER A 127 -6.52 -15.57 -7.30
CA SER A 127 -6.65 -14.76 -6.09
C SER A 127 -6.99 -13.33 -6.54
N GLU A 128 -7.99 -12.71 -5.92
CA GLU A 128 -8.18 -11.27 -6.13
C GLU A 128 -6.92 -10.57 -5.60
N PRO A 129 -6.23 -9.74 -6.40
CA PRO A 129 -4.99 -9.16 -5.95
C PRO A 129 -5.25 -8.37 -4.67
N LEU A 130 -4.36 -8.54 -3.69
CA LEU A 130 -4.32 -7.69 -2.50
C LEU A 130 -3.92 -6.28 -2.95
N HIS A 131 -4.88 -5.54 -3.49
CA HIS A 131 -4.67 -4.23 -4.09
C HIS A 131 -4.40 -3.23 -2.96
N LEU A 132 -3.11 -2.95 -2.73
CA LEU A 132 -2.71 -1.82 -1.91
C LEU A 132 -3.26 -0.52 -2.53
N LEU A 133 -3.62 0.43 -1.67
CA LEU A 133 -4.16 1.72 -2.08
C LEU A 133 -3.10 2.50 -2.87
N PRO A 134 -3.35 2.86 -4.15
CA PRO A 134 -2.34 3.57 -4.93
C PRO A 134 -2.07 4.96 -4.35
N SER A 135 -3.13 5.66 -3.93
CA SER A 135 -3.13 7.04 -3.43
C SER A 135 -3.92 7.12 -2.13
N ALA A 136 -3.55 8.05 -1.25
CA ALA A 136 -4.29 8.40 -0.03
C ALA A 136 -3.84 9.74 0.55
N ASP A 137 -4.71 10.42 1.28
CA ASP A 137 -4.30 11.41 2.26
C ASP A 137 -4.09 10.66 3.58
N LEU A 138 -2.83 10.43 3.95
CA LEU A 138 -2.44 9.65 5.13
C LEU A 138 -2.42 10.54 6.37
N ILE A 139 -3.26 10.22 7.35
CA ILE A 139 -3.37 10.89 8.65
C ILE A 139 -2.79 9.96 9.71
N VAL A 140 -1.66 10.35 10.28
CA VAL A 140 -0.95 9.59 11.30
C VAL A 140 -1.25 10.20 12.67
N ASN A 141 -1.82 9.41 13.57
CA ASN A 141 -1.95 9.78 14.97
C ASN A 141 -0.60 9.63 15.66
N VAL A 142 0.01 10.76 16.04
CA VAL A 142 1.28 10.79 16.77
C VAL A 142 1.08 11.07 18.26
N SER A 143 -0.16 11.11 18.74
CA SER A 143 -0.44 11.14 20.18
C SER A 143 0.08 9.85 20.85
N PRO A 144 0.58 9.94 22.10
CA PRO A 144 1.00 8.76 22.85
C PRO A 144 -0.12 7.73 22.95
N SER A 145 0.20 6.48 22.63
CA SER A 145 -0.73 5.36 22.75
C SER A 145 -0.18 4.36 23.77
N PRO A 146 -0.93 4.00 24.82
CA PRO A 146 -0.44 3.15 25.91
C PRO A 146 -0.16 1.71 25.46
N ASP A 147 -0.96 1.19 24.52
CA ASP A 147 -0.80 -0.14 23.99
C ASP A 147 -1.35 -0.26 22.56
N PHE A 148 -1.10 -1.42 21.94
CA PHE A 148 -1.60 -1.78 20.61
C PHE A 148 -3.13 -1.72 20.51
N LYS A 149 -3.87 -2.17 21.53
CA LYS A 149 -5.34 -2.23 21.47
C LYS A 149 -5.93 -0.83 21.42
N TYR A 150 -5.36 0.10 22.18
CA TYR A 150 -5.69 1.50 22.13
C TYR A 150 -5.32 2.10 20.78
N ALA A 151 -4.10 1.84 20.30
CA ALA A 151 -3.61 2.31 19.01
C ALA A 151 -4.41 1.77 17.81
N HIS A 152 -5.06 0.61 17.93
CA HIS A 152 -5.94 0.06 16.90
C HIS A 152 -7.41 0.48 17.08
N GLY A 153 -7.81 0.76 18.33
CA GLY A 153 -9.17 1.12 18.68
C GLY A 153 -9.60 2.45 18.07
N ILE A 154 -10.86 2.53 17.65
CA ILE A 154 -11.42 3.76 17.06
C ILE A 154 -11.53 4.89 18.09
N SER A 155 -11.58 4.55 19.38
CA SER A 155 -11.68 5.49 20.51
C SER A 155 -10.54 6.52 20.54
N GLN A 156 -9.36 6.18 20.03
CA GLN A 156 -8.23 7.11 19.98
C GLN A 156 -8.52 8.38 19.17
N TRP A 157 -9.46 8.34 18.23
CA TRP A 157 -9.73 9.42 17.28
C TRP A 157 -10.66 10.50 17.86
N TRP A 158 -11.22 10.26 19.05
CA TRP A 158 -12.12 11.19 19.75
C TRP A 158 -11.50 11.77 21.03
N GLN A 159 -10.20 12.08 20.99
CA GLN A 159 -9.49 12.77 22.07
C GLN A 159 -9.42 14.28 21.84
N PRO A 160 -9.55 15.12 22.88
CA PRO A 160 -9.48 16.58 22.75
C PRO A 160 -8.07 17.10 22.42
N ASP A 161 -7.03 16.32 22.73
CA ASP A 161 -5.61 16.63 22.57
C ASP A 161 -4.95 15.80 21.45
N LEU A 162 -5.72 15.49 20.40
CA LEU A 162 -5.25 14.70 19.27
C LEU A 162 -4.15 15.43 18.49
N ASN A 163 -2.99 14.79 18.33
CA ASN A 163 -1.87 15.30 17.55
C ASN A 163 -1.77 14.48 16.25
N LEU A 164 -2.08 15.12 15.13
CA LEU A 164 -2.18 14.48 13.82
C LEU A 164 -1.15 15.03 12.84
N GLN A 165 -0.52 14.14 12.08
CA GLN A 165 0.29 14.50 10.93
C GLN A 165 -0.42 14.08 9.64
N CYS A 166 -0.57 15.01 8.70
CA CYS A 166 -1.21 14.76 7.42
C CYS A 166 -0.17 14.75 6.28
N ASN A 167 -0.09 13.66 5.54
CA ASN A 167 0.78 13.50 4.39
C ASN A 167 -0.04 13.14 3.16
N LYS A 168 0.10 13.90 2.07
CA LYS A 168 -0.63 13.66 0.82
C LYS A 168 0.20 12.77 -0.10
N TYR A 169 -0.42 11.70 -0.58
CA TYR A 169 0.21 10.71 -1.46
C TYR A 169 -0.68 10.50 -2.68
N ARG A 170 -0.28 11.11 -3.80
CA ARG A 170 -1.07 11.15 -5.04
C ARG A 170 -0.25 10.59 -6.18
N TYR A 171 -0.72 9.49 -6.73
CA TYR A 171 -0.01 8.73 -7.76
C TYR A 171 -0.97 8.42 -8.91
N SER A 172 -0.46 8.40 -10.15
CA SER A 172 -1.23 8.10 -11.38
C SER A 172 -0.74 6.83 -12.07
#